data_AF-A0AAV9ID04-F1
#
_entry.id   AF-A0AAV9ID04-F1
#
_cell.length_a   1.000
_cell.length_b   1.000
_cell.length_c   1.000
_cell.angle_alpha   90.00
_cell.angle_beta   90.00
_cell.angle_gamma   90.00
#
_symmetry.space_group_name_H-M   'P 1'
#
loop_
_entity.id
_entity.type
_entity.pdbx_description
1 polymer ?
#
loop_
_entity_poly.entity_id
_entity_poly.type
_entity_poly.pdbx_seq_one_letter_code
_entity_poly.pdbx_strand_id
1 'polypeptide(L)'
;MISSRDDRDQDVYWKYLEFCDRHKVEYDPTVCMSLYVQTGSLQFSRNSEGHQVIPLLELAKEGHLSWVEELSYNCRRLSSLVSTLLVKLCEALPQLKMLNLSGTFLGDENFVALCQVISKCENLRELRLAHCKLKRKSAQVLVQQLRKNCWSHLEVLDVRNNLLSQKDLEILRHVSKTLSFTLLDDGNQLRDEVLNSVTHGFGFVSSIFAGSSLTFRAQILPPLERTGIYIYVLSLCLMFASSTLYHSFFRLARAKRVFRALDHCSIFILIAGTYTPFVQKFLWYQRRILGFSILTTIWCLAFLGIFLSSGFLELHTFSNTLRVLLAVFMGWLVLGTSKILREEMPSACFYWVLTGGIFYTVGIPFYIKGQKITLYHVLWHLWLMMGACCHYVAVDQYVLGPFLTS
;
A
#
# COMPACT_ATOMS: atom_id res chain seq x y z
N MET A 1 -37.72 -18.01 40.29
CA MET A 1 -38.59 -17.34 39.31
C MET A 1 -37.98 -17.50 37.93
N ILE A 2 -38.21 -18.66 37.30
CA ILE A 2 -37.97 -18.85 35.87
C ILE A 2 -39.32 -18.51 35.24
N SER A 3 -39.46 -17.25 34.83
CA SER A 3 -40.65 -16.78 34.12
C SER A 3 -40.73 -17.55 32.80
N SER A 4 -41.91 -18.12 32.57
CA SER A 4 -42.37 -18.76 31.33
C SER A 4 -41.86 -18.03 30.08
N ARG A 5 -40.82 -18.58 29.43
CA ARG A 5 -40.56 -18.28 28.01
C ARG A 5 -41.67 -18.95 27.22
N ASP A 6 -42.32 -18.17 26.37
CA ASP A 6 -43.51 -18.53 25.61
C ASP A 6 -43.19 -19.77 24.73
N ASP A 7 -44.07 -20.78 24.70
CA ASP A 7 -43.89 -22.00 23.88
C ASP A 7 -43.72 -21.68 22.37
N ARG A 8 -44.10 -20.46 21.96
CA ARG A 8 -43.94 -19.92 20.61
C ARG A 8 -42.48 -19.59 20.25
N ASP A 9 -41.61 -19.37 21.22
CA ASP A 9 -40.22 -18.96 20.98
C ASP A 9 -39.31 -20.16 20.65
N GLN A 10 -39.61 -21.36 21.17
CA GLN A 10 -38.89 -22.59 20.76
C GLN A 10 -39.32 -23.11 19.38
N ASP A 11 -40.47 -22.68 18.87
CA ASP A 11 -41.03 -23.11 17.59
C ASP A 11 -40.10 -22.81 16.39
N VAL A 12 -39.44 -21.65 16.37
CA VAL A 12 -38.56 -21.24 15.26
C VAL A 12 -37.33 -22.15 15.13
N TYR A 13 -36.75 -22.56 16.27
CA TYR A 13 -35.62 -23.50 16.29
C TYR A 13 -36.03 -24.87 15.72
N TRP A 14 -37.16 -25.40 16.16
CA TRP A 14 -37.65 -26.69 15.68
C TRP A 14 -38.04 -26.66 14.20
N LYS A 15 -38.68 -25.58 13.74
CA LYS A 15 -38.97 -25.34 12.32
C LYS A 15 -37.71 -25.29 11.46
N TYR A 16 -36.64 -24.65 11.96
CA TYR A 16 -35.35 -24.64 11.27
C TYR A 16 -34.79 -26.06 11.11
N LEU A 17 -34.79 -26.86 12.18
CA LEU A 17 -34.32 -28.25 12.12
C LEU A 17 -35.19 -29.12 11.20
N GLU A 18 -36.52 -28.98 11.28
CA GLU A 18 -37.44 -29.72 10.42
C GLU A 18 -37.21 -29.37 8.93
N PHE A 19 -37.01 -28.09 8.63
CA PHE A 19 -36.68 -27.65 7.27
C PHE A 19 -35.34 -28.25 6.81
N CYS A 20 -34.32 -28.19 7.66
CA CYS A 20 -33.01 -28.77 7.38
C CYS A 20 -33.11 -30.27 7.08
N ASP A 21 -33.85 -31.02 7.89
CA ASP A 21 -34.06 -32.47 7.70
C ASP A 21 -34.85 -32.77 6.41
N ARG A 22 -35.98 -32.08 6.21
CA ARG A 22 -36.85 -32.24 5.03
C ARG A 22 -36.10 -31.98 3.72
N HIS A 23 -35.21 -31.00 3.70
CA HIS A 23 -34.48 -30.59 2.51
C HIS A 23 -33.04 -31.12 2.45
N LYS A 24 -32.63 -31.98 3.40
CA LYS A 24 -31.28 -32.54 3.51
C LYS A 24 -30.17 -31.48 3.52
N VAL A 25 -30.43 -30.37 4.20
CA VAL A 25 -29.48 -29.27 4.43
C VAL A 25 -28.81 -29.49 5.78
N GLU A 26 -27.49 -29.58 5.80
CA GLU A 26 -26.73 -29.66 7.05
C GLU A 26 -26.91 -28.37 7.86
N TYR A 27 -27.43 -28.49 9.08
CA TYR A 27 -27.67 -27.33 9.94
C TYR A 27 -26.35 -26.73 10.44
N ASP A 28 -26.33 -25.41 10.62
CA ASP A 28 -25.19 -24.73 11.22
C ASP A 28 -25.36 -24.71 12.76
N PRO A 29 -24.46 -25.32 13.54
CA PRO A 29 -24.58 -25.36 15.00
C PRO A 29 -24.65 -23.97 15.65
N THR A 30 -23.99 -22.97 15.07
CA THR A 30 -24.02 -21.60 15.59
C THR A 30 -25.38 -20.95 15.32
N VAL A 31 -25.97 -21.21 14.15
CA VAL A 31 -27.33 -20.75 13.83
C VAL A 31 -28.34 -21.41 14.77
N CYS A 32 -28.22 -22.71 15.00
CA CYS A 32 -29.04 -23.45 15.98
C CYS A 32 -29.02 -22.78 17.35
N MET A 33 -27.83 -22.42 17.84
CA MET A 33 -27.69 -21.72 19.12
C MET A 33 -28.34 -20.32 19.10
N SER A 34 -28.14 -19.55 18.03
CA SER A 34 -28.78 -18.25 17.86
C SER A 34 -30.30 -18.34 17.88
N LEU A 35 -30.88 -19.29 17.16
CA LEU A 35 -32.33 -19.51 17.08
C LEU A 35 -32.92 -20.03 18.39
N TYR A 36 -32.16 -20.81 19.15
CA TYR A 36 -32.60 -21.35 20.45
C TYR A 36 -32.56 -20.29 21.56
N VAL A 37 -31.53 -19.44 21.60
CA VAL A 37 -31.35 -18.45 22.68
C VAL A 37 -32.11 -17.15 22.39
N GLN A 38 -32.27 -16.78 21.11
CA GLN A 38 -32.99 -15.59 20.63
C GLN A 38 -32.54 -14.27 21.28
N THR A 39 -31.23 -14.01 21.30
CA THR A 39 -30.67 -12.78 21.89
C THR A 39 -30.74 -11.55 20.96
N GLY A 40 -31.54 -11.59 19.89
CA GLY A 40 -31.47 -10.58 18.81
C GLY A 40 -30.37 -10.83 17.77
N SER A 41 -29.48 -11.80 17.98
CA SER A 41 -28.27 -12.02 17.15
C SER A 41 -28.30 -13.36 16.43
N LEU A 42 -28.23 -13.33 15.10
CA LEU A 42 -28.14 -14.50 14.22
C LEU A 42 -26.71 -14.65 13.70
N GLN A 43 -26.02 -15.70 14.14
CA GLN A 43 -24.60 -15.91 13.86
C GLN A 43 -24.36 -17.20 13.09
N PHE A 44 -23.54 -17.11 12.04
CA PHE A 44 -23.10 -18.25 11.26
C PHE A 44 -21.71 -18.70 11.67
N SER A 45 -21.48 -20.01 11.58
CA SER A 45 -20.17 -20.62 11.74
C SER A 45 -19.22 -20.21 10.62
N ARG A 46 -17.92 -20.12 10.95
CA ARG A 46 -16.83 -19.93 9.98
C ARG A 46 -16.77 -20.97 8.86
N ASN A 47 -17.32 -22.15 9.11
CA ASN A 47 -17.33 -23.27 8.18
C ASN A 47 -18.66 -23.38 7.40
N SER A 48 -19.57 -22.41 7.55
CA SER A 48 -20.81 -22.38 6.78
C SER A 48 -20.52 -22.37 5.28
N GLU A 49 -21.09 -23.33 4.56
CA GLU A 49 -20.97 -23.47 3.10
C GLU A 49 -22.03 -22.64 2.35
N GLY A 50 -22.86 -21.91 3.09
CA GLY A 50 -23.81 -20.91 2.59
C GLY A 50 -25.16 -21.46 2.12
N HIS A 51 -25.31 -22.78 1.96
CA HIS A 51 -26.62 -23.39 1.76
C HIS A 51 -27.50 -23.30 3.02
N GLN A 52 -26.89 -23.13 4.20
CA GLN A 52 -27.57 -22.88 5.48
C GLN A 52 -28.31 -21.53 5.54
N VAL A 53 -28.08 -20.64 4.57
CA VAL A 53 -28.85 -19.39 4.43
C VAL A 53 -30.26 -19.67 3.90
N ILE A 54 -30.49 -20.77 3.16
CA ILE A 54 -31.77 -21.07 2.51
C ILE A 54 -32.90 -21.30 3.52
N PRO A 55 -32.75 -22.18 4.54
CA PRO A 55 -33.80 -22.36 5.55
C PRO A 55 -34.14 -21.07 6.30
N LEU A 56 -33.12 -20.27 6.61
CA LEU A 56 -33.29 -18.99 7.30
C LEU A 56 -34.03 -17.96 6.44
N LEU A 57 -33.75 -17.93 5.14
CA LEU A 57 -34.46 -17.06 4.22
C LEU A 57 -35.96 -17.39 4.16
N GLU A 58 -36.31 -18.68 4.21
CA GLU A 58 -37.72 -19.08 4.20
C GLU A 58 -38.42 -18.70 5.52
N LEU A 59 -37.77 -18.97 6.66
CA LEU A 59 -38.25 -18.53 7.97
C LEU A 59 -38.39 -17.00 8.05
N ALA A 60 -37.48 -16.24 7.42
CA ALA A 60 -37.57 -14.79 7.37
C ALA A 60 -38.80 -14.31 6.58
N LYS A 61 -39.10 -14.93 5.43
CA LYS A 61 -40.30 -14.61 4.64
C LYS A 61 -41.60 -14.95 5.37
N GLU A 62 -41.59 -16.01 6.17
CA GLU A 62 -42.72 -16.39 7.03
C GLU A 62 -42.85 -15.48 8.28
N GLY A 63 -41.94 -14.51 8.47
CA GLY A 63 -41.98 -13.55 9.56
C GLY A 63 -41.39 -14.06 10.89
N HIS A 64 -40.86 -15.29 10.90
CA HIS A 64 -40.30 -15.93 12.09
C HIS A 64 -38.98 -15.30 12.59
N LEU A 65 -38.31 -14.51 11.76
CA LEU A 65 -37.04 -13.84 12.09
C LEU A 65 -37.17 -12.32 12.28
N SER A 66 -38.38 -11.82 12.55
CA SER A 66 -38.64 -10.38 12.76
C SER A 66 -37.93 -9.78 13.99
N TRP A 67 -37.51 -10.61 14.95
CA TRP A 67 -36.77 -10.22 16.15
C TRP A 67 -35.26 -10.03 15.92
N VAL A 68 -34.73 -10.43 14.76
CA VAL A 68 -33.28 -10.39 14.50
C VAL A 68 -32.84 -8.94 14.27
N GLU A 69 -31.98 -8.46 15.16
CA GLU A 69 -31.38 -7.13 15.10
C GLU A 69 -29.93 -7.17 14.58
N GLU A 70 -29.24 -8.29 14.78
CA GLU A 70 -27.85 -8.47 14.35
C GLU A 70 -27.70 -9.70 13.47
N LEU A 71 -27.07 -9.54 12.32
CA LEU A 71 -26.70 -10.63 11.41
C LEU A 71 -25.19 -10.70 11.29
N SER A 72 -24.59 -11.80 11.73
CA SER A 72 -23.16 -12.06 11.55
C SER A 72 -22.92 -13.25 10.64
N TYR A 73 -22.31 -13.01 9.49
CA TYR A 73 -21.94 -14.04 8.53
C TYR A 73 -20.43 -14.03 8.30
N ASN A 74 -19.76 -15.11 8.70
CA ASN A 74 -18.31 -15.28 8.55
C ASN A 74 -18.04 -16.52 7.68
N CYS A 75 -17.57 -16.35 6.45
CA CYS A 75 -17.26 -17.48 5.57
C CYS A 75 -15.94 -17.28 4.84
N ARG A 76 -15.13 -18.34 4.71
CA ARG A 76 -13.81 -18.28 4.06
C ARG A 76 -13.87 -17.76 2.61
N ARG A 77 -14.96 -18.03 1.89
CA ARG A 77 -15.18 -17.55 0.52
C ARG A 77 -16.66 -17.45 0.20
N LEU A 78 -17.12 -16.26 -0.15
CA LEU A 78 -18.50 -16.04 -0.57
C LEU A 78 -18.64 -16.35 -2.07
N SER A 79 -19.45 -17.34 -2.42
CA SER A 79 -19.85 -17.56 -3.82
C SER A 79 -20.88 -16.50 -4.24
N SER A 80 -21.05 -16.29 -5.55
CA SER A 80 -22.07 -15.37 -6.06
C SER A 80 -23.48 -15.76 -5.62
N LEU A 81 -23.79 -17.07 -5.62
CA LEU A 81 -25.06 -17.61 -5.15
C LEU A 81 -25.33 -17.24 -3.68
N VAL A 82 -24.36 -17.49 -2.80
CA VAL A 82 -24.50 -17.20 -1.37
C VAL A 82 -24.59 -15.70 -1.13
N SER A 83 -23.88 -14.89 -1.92
CA SER A 83 -24.02 -13.43 -1.91
C SER A 83 -25.45 -13.00 -2.24
N THR A 84 -26.09 -13.61 -3.25
CA THR A 84 -27.48 -13.32 -3.61
C THR A 84 -28.46 -13.79 -2.53
N LEU A 85 -28.20 -14.94 -1.89
CA LEU A 85 -29.03 -15.42 -0.79
C LEU A 85 -28.94 -14.51 0.44
N LEU A 86 -27.73 -14.07 0.80
CA LEU A 86 -27.53 -13.11 1.90
C LEU A 86 -28.19 -11.77 1.62
N VAL A 87 -28.12 -11.30 0.37
CA VAL A 87 -28.88 -10.13 -0.09
C VAL A 87 -30.37 -10.30 0.25
N LYS A 88 -30.98 -11.40 -0.20
CA LYS A 88 -32.41 -11.65 0.03
C LYS A 88 -32.74 -11.80 1.52
N LEU A 89 -31.85 -12.41 2.29
CA LEU A 89 -32.03 -12.56 3.73
C LEU A 89 -32.02 -11.18 4.40
N CYS A 90 -31.09 -10.29 4.06
CA CYS A 90 -31.05 -8.94 4.62
C CYS A 90 -32.33 -8.14 4.28
N GLU A 91 -32.88 -8.29 3.08
CA GLU A 91 -34.16 -7.65 2.71
C GLU A 91 -35.34 -8.17 3.56
N ALA A 92 -35.28 -9.42 4.01
CA ALA A 92 -36.33 -10.05 4.80
C ALA A 92 -36.21 -9.81 6.32
N LEU A 93 -35.21 -9.03 6.78
CA LEU A 93 -34.98 -8.73 8.19
C LEU A 93 -35.28 -7.24 8.50
N PRO A 94 -36.51 -6.90 8.91
CA PRO A 94 -36.94 -5.49 9.03
C PRO A 94 -36.29 -4.73 10.21
N GLN A 95 -35.86 -5.44 11.25
CA GLN A 95 -35.26 -4.87 12.46
C GLN A 95 -33.72 -4.87 12.45
N LEU A 96 -33.10 -5.15 11.30
CA LEU A 96 -31.65 -5.29 11.21
C LEU A 96 -30.92 -3.96 11.51
N LYS A 97 -30.22 -3.93 12.64
CA LYS A 97 -29.40 -2.80 13.11
C LYS A 97 -27.91 -3.03 12.88
N MET A 98 -27.44 -4.27 12.95
CA MET A 98 -26.03 -4.62 12.74
C MET A 98 -25.86 -5.68 11.66
N LEU A 99 -25.01 -5.40 10.68
CA LEU A 99 -24.55 -6.37 9.70
C LEU A 99 -23.04 -6.58 9.84
N ASN A 100 -22.63 -7.77 10.26
CA ASN A 100 -21.24 -8.14 10.44
C ASN A 100 -20.80 -9.23 9.45
N LEU A 101 -20.10 -8.80 8.40
CA LEU A 101 -19.51 -9.67 7.39
C LEU A 101 -18.00 -9.87 7.58
N SER A 102 -17.47 -9.51 8.76
CA SER A 102 -16.03 -9.49 8.99
C SER A 102 -15.40 -10.87 8.87
N GLY A 103 -14.28 -10.95 8.14
CA GLY A 103 -13.61 -12.21 7.82
C GLY A 103 -14.17 -12.94 6.60
N THR A 104 -15.26 -12.42 6.00
CA THR A 104 -15.82 -12.99 4.78
C THR A 104 -15.10 -12.48 3.55
N PHE A 105 -14.50 -13.38 2.75
CA PHE A 105 -13.90 -12.99 1.48
C PHE A 105 -15.02 -12.63 0.49
N LEU A 106 -15.38 -11.35 0.48
CA LEU A 106 -16.33 -10.73 -0.43
C LEU A 106 -15.63 -10.34 -1.74
N GLY A 107 -14.57 -9.55 -1.65
CA GLY A 107 -14.01 -8.85 -2.81
C GLY A 107 -14.96 -7.79 -3.38
N ASP A 108 -14.50 -7.05 -4.40
CA ASP A 108 -15.23 -5.91 -4.94
C ASP A 108 -16.59 -6.29 -5.57
N GLU A 109 -16.64 -7.31 -6.42
CA GLU A 109 -17.84 -7.66 -7.19
C GLU A 109 -19.01 -8.09 -6.27
N ASN A 110 -18.76 -9.01 -5.33
CA ASN A 110 -19.79 -9.48 -4.40
C ASN A 110 -20.23 -8.36 -3.45
N PHE A 111 -19.29 -7.51 -3.00
CA PHE A 111 -19.64 -6.38 -2.15
C PHE A 111 -20.52 -5.37 -2.88
N VAL A 112 -20.24 -5.05 -4.15
CA VAL A 112 -21.07 -4.13 -4.94
C VAL A 112 -22.51 -4.65 -5.06
N ALA A 113 -22.69 -5.95 -5.30
CA ALA A 113 -24.01 -6.58 -5.34
C ALA A 113 -24.73 -6.50 -3.98
N LEU A 114 -24.03 -6.80 -2.89
CA LEU A 114 -24.58 -6.68 -1.52
C LEU A 114 -24.95 -5.24 -1.17
N CYS A 115 -24.12 -4.28 -1.57
CA CYS A 115 -24.28 -2.87 -1.20
C CYS A 115 -25.55 -2.24 -1.79
N GLN A 116 -26.02 -2.71 -2.97
CA GLN A 116 -27.31 -2.27 -3.55
C GLN A 116 -28.52 -2.62 -2.67
N VAL A 117 -28.37 -3.62 -1.81
CA VAL A 117 -29.44 -4.11 -0.93
C VAL A 117 -29.25 -3.59 0.47
N ILE A 118 -28.02 -3.56 0.97
CA ILE A 118 -27.69 -2.93 2.26
C ILE A 118 -28.12 -1.45 2.26
N SER A 119 -28.13 -0.77 1.10
CA SER A 119 -28.65 0.60 0.99
C SER A 119 -30.17 0.73 1.22
N LYS A 120 -30.93 -0.37 1.26
CA LYS A 120 -32.36 -0.40 1.60
C LYS A 120 -32.62 -0.66 3.09
N CYS A 121 -31.60 -1.08 3.85
CA CYS A 121 -31.73 -1.33 5.28
C CYS A 121 -31.69 0.01 6.04
N GLU A 122 -32.85 0.66 6.20
CA GLU A 122 -32.95 2.00 6.81
C GLU A 122 -32.52 2.03 8.29
N ASN A 123 -32.71 0.92 9.01
CA ASN A 123 -32.40 0.82 10.45
C ASN A 123 -30.93 0.48 10.76
N LEU A 124 -30.07 0.38 9.74
CA LEU A 124 -28.69 -0.07 9.92
C LEU A 124 -27.85 0.97 10.66
N ARG A 125 -27.37 0.60 11.85
CA ARG A 125 -26.49 1.39 12.72
C ARG A 125 -25.04 0.98 12.62
N GLU A 126 -24.78 -0.32 12.46
CA GLU A 126 -23.42 -0.85 12.41
C GLU A 126 -23.21 -1.71 11.17
N LEU A 127 -22.19 -1.36 10.37
CA LEU A 127 -21.74 -2.14 9.23
C LEU A 127 -20.29 -2.56 9.43
N ARG A 128 -20.06 -3.85 9.66
CA ARG A 128 -18.72 -4.40 9.90
C ARG A 128 -18.23 -5.22 8.71
N LEU A 129 -17.16 -4.75 8.08
CA LEU A 129 -16.56 -5.27 6.84
C LEU A 129 -15.04 -5.50 7.00
N ALA A 130 -14.58 -5.82 8.21
CA ALA A 130 -13.16 -6.03 8.45
C ALA A 130 -12.67 -7.30 7.73
N HIS A 131 -11.48 -7.27 7.13
CA HIS A 131 -10.87 -8.42 6.43
C HIS A 131 -11.66 -8.97 5.23
N CYS A 132 -12.45 -8.14 4.54
CA CYS A 132 -13.31 -8.57 3.43
C CYS A 132 -12.67 -8.53 2.04
N LYS A 133 -11.38 -8.16 1.96
CA LYS A 133 -10.61 -7.91 0.72
C LYS A 133 -11.23 -6.85 -0.21
N LEU A 134 -11.83 -5.83 0.39
CA LEU A 134 -12.36 -4.67 -0.33
C LEU A 134 -11.22 -3.85 -0.91
N LYS A 135 -11.37 -3.42 -2.17
CA LYS A 135 -10.45 -2.55 -2.90
C LYS A 135 -11.19 -1.29 -3.34
N ARG A 136 -10.73 -0.67 -4.43
CA ARG A 136 -11.20 0.63 -4.91
C ARG A 136 -12.68 0.65 -5.31
N LYS A 137 -13.22 -0.37 -5.99
CA LYS A 137 -14.64 -0.31 -6.42
C LYS A 137 -15.56 -0.32 -5.22
N SER A 138 -15.27 -1.15 -4.21
CA SER A 138 -16.03 -1.17 -2.95
C SER A 138 -15.99 0.18 -2.24
N ALA A 139 -14.82 0.82 -2.18
CA ALA A 139 -14.67 2.15 -1.59
C ALA A 139 -15.53 3.20 -2.30
N GLN A 140 -15.53 3.19 -3.64
CA GLN A 140 -16.34 4.12 -4.44
C GLN A 140 -17.84 3.93 -4.20
N VAL A 141 -18.30 2.68 -4.15
CA VAL A 141 -19.71 2.40 -3.88
C VAL A 141 -20.09 2.75 -2.45
N LEU A 142 -19.25 2.48 -1.45
CA LEU A 142 -19.46 2.93 -0.07
C LEU A 142 -19.63 4.45 0.01
N VAL A 143 -18.70 5.21 -0.58
CA VAL A 143 -18.78 6.67 -0.62
C VAL A 143 -20.04 7.15 -1.35
N GLN A 144 -20.41 6.49 -2.45
CA GLN A 144 -21.61 6.84 -3.21
C GLN A 144 -22.88 6.65 -2.38
N GLN A 145 -23.02 5.53 -1.66
CA GLN A 145 -24.22 5.26 -0.85
C GLN A 145 -24.29 6.16 0.39
N LEU A 146 -23.15 6.42 1.04
CA LEU A 146 -23.07 7.38 2.14
C LEU A 146 -23.50 8.78 1.69
N ARG A 147 -23.04 9.24 0.52
CA ARG A 147 -23.43 10.55 -0.03
C ARG A 147 -24.90 10.65 -0.43
N LYS A 148 -25.52 9.53 -0.82
CA LYS A 148 -26.96 9.45 -1.07
C LYS A 148 -27.80 9.45 0.21
N ASN A 149 -27.16 9.46 1.37
CA ASN A 149 -27.79 9.42 2.69
C ASN A 149 -28.63 8.14 2.91
N CYS A 150 -28.28 7.04 2.26
CA CYS A 150 -28.97 5.75 2.40
C CYS A 150 -28.81 5.12 3.81
N TRP A 151 -27.84 5.60 4.59
CA TRP A 151 -27.55 5.13 5.95
C TRP A 151 -27.53 6.30 6.93
N SER A 152 -28.66 7.03 7.00
CA SER A 152 -28.82 8.19 7.88
C SER A 152 -28.61 7.89 9.36
N HIS A 153 -28.78 6.63 9.77
CA HIS A 153 -28.64 6.16 11.15
C HIS A 153 -27.33 5.40 11.42
N LEU A 154 -26.38 5.41 10.48
CA LEU A 154 -25.11 4.70 10.65
C LEU A 154 -24.28 5.34 11.77
N GLU A 155 -23.95 4.56 12.78
CA GLU A 155 -23.11 4.95 13.91
C GLU A 155 -21.68 4.44 13.71
N VAL A 156 -21.50 3.23 13.16
CA VAL A 156 -20.20 2.58 12.98
C VAL A 156 -20.05 1.95 11.60
N LEU A 157 -18.93 2.28 10.94
CA LEU A 157 -18.47 1.60 9.73
C LEU A 157 -17.07 1.02 9.97
N ASP A 158 -16.95 -0.30 9.98
CA ASP A 158 -15.66 -0.99 10.10
C ASP A 158 -15.17 -1.48 8.73
N VAL A 159 -14.10 -0.88 8.23
CA VAL A 159 -13.42 -1.26 6.98
C VAL A 159 -11.97 -1.68 7.23
N ARG A 160 -11.63 -2.08 8.46
CA ARG A 160 -10.27 -2.47 8.84
C ARG A 160 -9.73 -3.64 8.02
N ASN A 161 -8.41 -3.68 7.88
CA ASN A 161 -7.68 -4.81 7.29
C ASN A 161 -8.14 -5.21 5.88
N ASN A 162 -8.54 -4.23 5.07
CA ASN A 162 -8.86 -4.40 3.66
C ASN A 162 -7.68 -3.95 2.77
N LEU A 163 -7.94 -3.73 1.48
CA LEU A 163 -6.97 -3.31 0.47
C LEU A 163 -7.33 -1.91 -0.07
N LEU A 164 -7.98 -1.08 0.76
CA LEU A 164 -8.38 0.27 0.40
C LEU A 164 -7.16 1.18 0.31
N SER A 165 -7.11 2.04 -0.72
CA SER A 165 -6.01 2.98 -0.87
C SER A 165 -6.12 4.13 0.13
N GLN A 166 -4.99 4.76 0.46
CA GLN A 166 -4.97 5.95 1.34
C GLN A 166 -5.90 7.07 0.84
N LYS A 167 -6.00 7.26 -0.49
CA LYS A 167 -6.91 8.27 -1.07
C LYS A 167 -8.37 7.91 -0.82
N ASP A 168 -8.73 6.63 -0.95
CA ASP A 168 -10.10 6.18 -0.69
C ASP A 168 -10.45 6.33 0.80
N LEU A 169 -9.50 6.04 1.68
CA LEU A 169 -9.65 6.22 3.13
C LEU A 169 -9.75 7.70 3.53
N GLU A 170 -8.98 8.59 2.91
CA GLU A 170 -9.09 10.04 3.13
C GLU A 170 -10.50 10.56 2.77
N ILE A 171 -11.06 10.09 1.65
CA ILE A 171 -12.44 10.43 1.25
C ILE A 171 -13.45 9.88 2.27
N LEU A 172 -13.30 8.61 2.69
CA LEU A 172 -14.18 8.01 3.69
C LEU A 172 -14.12 8.74 5.04
N ARG A 173 -12.93 9.14 5.50
CA ARG A 173 -12.74 9.94 6.72
C ARG A 173 -13.37 11.33 6.62
N HIS A 174 -13.36 11.93 5.42
CA HIS A 174 -14.04 13.21 5.21
C HIS A 174 -15.56 13.01 5.31
N VAL A 175 -16.10 12.01 4.60
CA VAL A 175 -17.51 11.66 4.64
C VAL A 175 -17.97 11.28 6.05
N SER A 176 -17.15 10.56 6.82
CA SER A 176 -17.48 10.17 8.20
C SER A 176 -17.59 11.35 9.14
N LYS A 177 -16.76 12.39 8.95
CA LYS A 177 -16.88 13.66 9.69
C LYS A 177 -18.12 14.43 9.28
N THR A 178 -18.45 14.47 7.99
CA THR A 178 -19.65 15.14 7.48
C THR A 178 -20.93 14.50 8.00
N LEU A 179 -20.99 13.17 8.02
CA LEU A 179 -22.15 12.39 8.46
C LEU A 179 -22.11 12.01 9.93
N SER A 180 -21.07 12.40 10.67
CA SER A 180 -20.90 12.19 12.12
C SER A 180 -20.99 10.72 12.58
N PHE A 181 -20.34 9.80 11.86
CA PHE A 181 -20.23 8.38 12.26
C PHE A 181 -18.79 7.96 12.56
N THR A 182 -18.63 6.87 13.31
CA THR A 182 -17.33 6.29 13.65
C THR A 182 -16.82 5.40 12.51
N LEU A 183 -15.69 5.78 11.93
CA LEU A 183 -14.99 4.99 10.91
C LEU A 183 -13.81 4.25 11.54
N LEU A 184 -13.83 2.91 11.46
CA LEU A 184 -12.69 2.06 11.81
C LEU A 184 -11.97 1.65 10.52
N ASP A 185 -10.76 2.15 10.26
CA ASP A 185 -10.07 1.96 8.98
C ASP A 185 -8.61 1.48 9.04
N ASP A 186 -8.16 1.09 10.23
CA ASP A 186 -6.83 0.56 10.47
C ASP A 186 -6.49 -0.71 9.66
N GLY A 187 -5.19 -0.91 9.40
CA GLY A 187 -4.66 -2.16 8.83
C GLY A 187 -4.87 -2.36 7.32
N ASN A 188 -5.44 -1.38 6.63
CA ASN A 188 -5.52 -1.36 5.17
C ASN A 188 -4.12 -1.32 4.52
N GLN A 189 -3.90 -2.13 3.48
CA GLN A 189 -2.62 -2.25 2.72
C GLN A 189 -1.39 -2.65 3.57
N LEU A 190 -1.60 -3.19 4.79
CA LEU A 190 -0.51 -3.51 5.72
C LEU A 190 0.58 -4.39 5.10
N ARG A 191 0.19 -5.45 4.37
CA ARG A 191 1.15 -6.38 3.75
C ARG A 191 2.02 -5.70 2.69
N ASP A 192 1.41 -4.82 1.91
CA ASP A 192 2.08 -4.13 0.82
C ASP A 192 3.14 -3.16 1.37
N GLU A 193 2.77 -2.40 2.40
CA GLU A 193 3.68 -1.47 3.07
C GLU A 193 4.80 -2.20 3.82
N VAL A 194 4.52 -3.34 4.46
CA VAL A 194 5.55 -4.14 5.14
C VAL A 194 6.57 -4.71 4.15
N LEU A 195 6.13 -5.27 3.01
CA LEU A 195 7.05 -5.78 1.99
C LEU A 195 7.96 -4.68 1.43
N ASN A 196 7.38 -3.50 1.15
CA ASN A 196 8.15 -2.35 0.71
C ASN A 196 9.13 -1.87 1.80
N SER A 197 8.70 -1.77 3.05
CA SER A 197 9.58 -1.41 4.19
C SER A 197 10.74 -2.37 4.36
N VAL A 198 10.50 -3.69 4.27
CA VAL A 198 11.54 -4.71 4.47
C VAL A 198 12.59 -4.64 3.36
N THR A 199 12.15 -4.53 2.10
CA THR A 199 13.08 -4.46 0.95
C THR A 199 13.98 -3.23 1.02
N HIS A 200 13.45 -2.07 1.39
CA HIS A 200 14.27 -0.87 1.61
C HIS A 200 15.11 -0.92 2.88
N GLY A 201 14.58 -1.49 3.96
CA GLY A 201 15.32 -1.65 5.20
C GLY A 201 16.58 -2.48 5.00
N PHE A 202 16.52 -3.51 4.15
CA PHE A 202 17.70 -4.27 3.73
C PHE A 202 18.68 -3.40 2.92
N GLY A 203 18.19 -2.59 1.99
CA GLY A 203 19.02 -1.61 1.25
C GLY A 203 19.69 -0.58 2.17
N PHE A 204 18.98 -0.10 3.19
CA PHE A 204 19.50 0.86 4.17
C PHE A 204 20.60 0.27 5.04
N VAL A 205 20.38 -0.93 5.59
CA VAL A 205 21.41 -1.62 6.38
C VAL A 205 22.64 -1.90 5.51
N SER A 206 22.42 -2.36 4.27
CA SER A 206 23.50 -2.60 3.31
C SER A 206 24.28 -1.32 2.97
N SER A 207 23.60 -0.18 2.80
CA SER A 207 24.26 1.09 2.50
C SER A 207 25.06 1.65 3.68
N ILE A 208 24.65 1.39 4.93
CA ILE A 208 25.46 1.73 6.11
C ILE A 208 26.76 0.93 6.13
N PHE A 209 26.69 -0.40 5.96
CA PHE A 209 27.89 -1.24 5.94
C PHE A 209 28.81 -0.88 4.76
N ALA A 210 28.27 -0.83 3.55
CA ALA A 210 29.01 -0.45 2.35
C ALA A 210 29.61 0.96 2.47
N GLY A 211 28.81 1.93 2.94
CA GLY A 211 29.21 3.31 3.15
C GLY A 211 30.32 3.44 4.20
N SER A 212 30.22 2.72 5.32
CA SER A 212 31.26 2.73 6.37
C SER A 212 32.62 2.23 5.87
N SER A 213 32.62 1.22 4.99
CA SER A 213 33.84 0.74 4.34
C SER A 213 34.46 1.83 3.45
N LEU A 214 33.64 2.51 2.61
CA LEU A 214 34.11 3.58 1.74
C LEU A 214 34.65 4.78 2.54
N THR A 215 33.96 5.21 3.60
CA THR A 215 34.40 6.35 4.41
C THR A 215 35.67 6.05 5.18
N PHE A 216 35.86 4.81 5.65
CA PHE A 216 37.11 4.37 6.27
C PHE A 216 38.27 4.40 5.27
N ARG A 217 38.08 3.82 4.07
CA ARG A 217 39.10 3.84 3.01
C ARG A 217 39.39 5.26 2.51
N ALA A 218 38.40 6.15 2.48
CA ALA A 218 38.57 7.51 1.99
C ALA A 218 39.48 8.40 2.87
N GLN A 219 39.88 7.95 4.07
CA GLN A 219 40.76 8.75 4.93
C GLN A 219 42.14 9.03 4.31
N ILE A 220 42.60 8.16 3.42
CA ILE A 220 43.89 8.30 2.74
C ILE A 220 43.82 9.24 1.52
N LEU A 221 42.62 9.64 1.10
CA LEU A 221 42.43 10.50 -0.08
C LEU A 221 42.67 11.97 0.25
N PRO A 222 43.06 12.79 -0.75
CA PRO A 222 43.06 14.24 -0.63
C PRO A 222 41.70 14.79 -0.19
N PRO A 223 41.65 15.95 0.51
CA PRO A 223 40.41 16.49 1.07
C PRO A 223 39.27 16.61 0.06
N LEU A 224 39.57 17.04 -1.18
CA LEU A 224 38.56 17.19 -2.22
C LEU A 224 37.90 15.85 -2.57
N GLU A 225 38.67 14.85 -3.01
CA GLU A 225 38.16 13.53 -3.37
C GLU A 225 37.42 12.86 -2.20
N ARG A 226 37.96 13.02 -0.98
CA ARG A 226 37.33 12.52 0.25
C ARG A 226 35.95 13.11 0.47
N THR A 227 35.75 14.42 0.22
CA THR A 227 34.41 15.02 0.33
C THR A 227 33.42 14.44 -0.66
N GLY A 228 33.85 14.11 -1.88
CA GLY A 228 32.99 13.44 -2.87
C GLY A 228 32.52 12.07 -2.41
N ILE A 229 33.40 11.28 -1.77
CA ILE A 229 33.01 10.00 -1.17
C ILE A 229 31.97 10.20 -0.08
N TYR A 230 32.15 11.18 0.81
CA TYR A 230 31.17 11.47 1.87
C TYR A 230 29.82 11.89 1.32
N ILE A 231 29.81 12.74 0.30
CA ILE A 231 28.59 13.17 -0.39
C ILE A 231 27.86 11.98 -1.01
N TYR A 232 28.59 11.08 -1.69
CA TYR A 232 28.02 9.86 -2.26
C TYR A 232 27.45 8.91 -1.20
N VAL A 233 28.19 8.66 -0.12
CA VAL A 233 27.73 7.77 0.96
C VAL A 233 26.51 8.35 1.66
N LEU A 234 26.53 9.65 1.98
CA LEU A 234 25.42 10.31 2.66
C LEU A 234 24.16 10.30 1.79
N SER A 235 24.28 10.55 0.48
CA SER A 235 23.13 10.52 -0.42
C SER A 235 22.54 9.12 -0.59
N LEU A 236 23.40 8.09 -0.65
CA LEU A 236 22.99 6.68 -0.71
C LEU A 236 22.24 6.26 0.56
N CYS A 237 22.79 6.55 1.74
CA CYS A 237 22.14 6.28 3.01
C CYS A 237 20.81 7.04 3.14
N LEU A 238 20.80 8.33 2.76
CA LEU A 238 19.60 9.16 2.80
C LEU A 238 18.48 8.59 1.92
N MET A 239 18.80 8.09 0.72
CA MET A 239 17.82 7.51 -0.20
C MET A 239 17.18 6.25 0.37
N PHE A 240 17.97 5.31 0.90
CA PHE A 240 17.39 4.09 1.47
C PHE A 240 16.69 4.35 2.80
N ALA A 241 17.19 5.29 3.61
CA ALA A 241 16.54 5.71 4.84
C ALA A 241 15.17 6.35 4.59
N SER A 242 15.11 7.35 3.70
CA SER A 242 13.87 8.08 3.38
C SER A 242 12.79 7.12 2.88
N SER A 243 13.15 6.18 2.00
CA SER A 243 12.23 5.17 1.48
C SER A 243 11.75 4.18 2.54
N THR A 244 12.67 3.71 3.39
CA THR A 244 12.33 2.84 4.52
C THR A 244 11.36 3.54 5.47
N LEU A 245 11.61 4.80 5.82
CA LEU A 245 10.75 5.57 6.72
C LEU A 245 9.40 5.90 6.07
N TYR A 246 9.37 6.19 4.77
CA TYR A 246 8.12 6.44 4.02
C TYR A 246 7.14 5.27 4.12
N HIS A 247 7.63 4.05 3.88
CA HIS A 247 6.81 2.85 3.97
C HIS A 247 6.52 2.43 5.42
N SER A 248 7.45 2.66 6.35
CA SER A 248 7.28 2.26 7.75
C SER A 248 6.26 3.12 8.50
N PHE A 249 6.16 4.40 8.18
CA PHE A 249 5.20 5.33 8.80
C PHE A 249 3.85 5.38 8.09
N PHE A 250 3.44 4.31 7.40
CA PHE A 250 2.19 4.26 6.62
C PHE A 250 0.91 4.57 7.42
N ARG A 251 0.94 4.45 8.76
CA ARG A 251 -0.18 4.75 9.66
C ARG A 251 -0.28 6.23 10.07
N LEU A 252 0.81 6.98 10.00
CA LEU A 252 0.87 8.37 10.45
C LEU A 252 0.79 9.31 9.23
N ALA A 253 -0.42 9.75 8.88
CA ALA A 253 -0.67 10.51 7.64
C ALA A 253 0.26 11.72 7.45
N ARG A 254 0.52 12.48 8.52
CA ARG A 254 1.45 13.63 8.49
C ARG A 254 2.90 13.19 8.24
N ALA A 255 3.38 12.20 9.00
CA ALA A 255 4.73 11.68 8.84
C ALA A 255 4.94 11.04 7.47
N LYS A 256 3.99 10.22 6.99
CA LYS A 256 4.02 9.62 5.66
C LYS A 256 4.13 10.66 4.55
N ARG A 257 3.44 11.80 4.67
CA ARG A 257 3.54 12.90 3.70
C ARG A 257 4.94 13.51 3.66
N VAL A 258 5.53 13.77 4.84
CA VAL A 258 6.90 14.30 4.95
C VAL A 258 7.91 13.31 4.37
N PHE A 259 7.86 12.05 4.79
CA PHE A 259 8.79 11.03 4.31
C PHE A 259 8.60 10.72 2.81
N ARG A 260 7.39 10.84 2.26
CA ARG A 260 7.17 10.77 0.80
C ARG A 260 7.92 11.87 0.06
N ALA A 261 7.87 13.10 0.57
CA ALA A 261 8.60 14.22 -0.02
C ALA A 261 10.11 13.96 0.07
N LEU A 262 10.61 13.52 1.23
CA LEU A 262 12.02 13.16 1.42
C LEU A 262 12.46 12.01 0.51
N ASP A 263 11.65 10.98 0.35
CA ASP A 263 11.90 9.84 -0.54
C ASP A 263 12.08 10.32 -1.99
N HIS A 264 11.14 11.12 -2.50
CA HIS A 264 11.26 11.70 -3.84
C HIS A 264 12.46 12.66 -4.00
N CYS A 265 12.72 13.53 -3.02
CA CYS A 265 13.86 14.44 -3.04
C CYS A 265 15.20 13.68 -3.04
N SER A 266 15.28 12.59 -2.28
CA SER A 266 16.51 11.83 -2.10
C SER A 266 17.01 11.17 -3.38
N ILE A 267 16.14 10.87 -4.35
CA ILE A 267 16.53 10.37 -5.68
C ILE A 267 17.42 11.39 -6.40
N PHE A 268 17.04 12.67 -6.39
CA PHE A 268 17.82 13.73 -7.03
C PHE A 268 19.16 13.98 -6.33
N ILE A 269 19.16 13.91 -5.00
CA ILE A 269 20.37 14.02 -4.18
C ILE A 269 21.31 12.84 -4.47
N LEU A 270 20.77 11.61 -4.59
CA LEU A 270 21.56 10.43 -4.92
C LEU A 270 22.18 10.56 -6.31
N ILE A 271 21.43 10.97 -7.32
CA ILE A 271 21.98 11.18 -8.68
C ILE A 271 23.14 12.17 -8.62
N ALA A 272 22.97 13.38 -8.07
CA ALA A 272 24.06 14.35 -7.94
C ALA A 272 25.24 13.81 -7.10
N GLY A 273 24.93 13.10 -6.01
CA GLY A 273 25.93 12.46 -5.16
C GLY A 273 26.74 11.38 -5.88
N THR A 274 26.13 10.64 -6.82
CA THR A 274 26.88 9.66 -7.62
C THR A 274 27.86 10.31 -8.58
N TYR A 275 27.58 11.50 -9.13
CA TYR A 275 28.51 12.19 -10.04
C TYR A 275 29.72 12.77 -9.31
N THR A 276 29.52 13.21 -8.07
CA THR A 276 30.50 13.97 -7.30
C THR A 276 31.88 13.29 -7.18
N PRO A 277 32.00 12.04 -6.69
CA PRO A 277 33.30 11.38 -6.55
C PRO A 277 34.00 11.13 -7.90
N PHE A 278 33.28 10.77 -8.97
CA PHE A 278 33.89 10.53 -10.28
C PHE A 278 34.42 11.82 -10.91
N VAL A 279 33.64 12.92 -10.87
CA VAL A 279 34.09 14.18 -11.46
C VAL A 279 35.28 14.75 -10.70
N GLN A 280 35.26 14.67 -9.36
CA GLN A 280 36.38 15.12 -8.54
C GLN A 280 37.66 14.31 -8.84
N LYS A 281 37.54 12.99 -9.01
CA LYS A 281 38.70 12.12 -9.26
C LYS A 281 39.29 12.27 -10.66
N PHE A 282 38.44 12.23 -11.68
CA PHE A 282 38.88 12.06 -13.07
C PHE A 282 38.93 13.36 -13.88
N LEU A 283 38.23 14.42 -13.45
CA LEU A 283 38.12 15.64 -14.24
C LEU A 283 38.63 16.89 -13.52
N TRP A 284 38.68 16.90 -12.19
CA TRP A 284 38.96 18.14 -11.47
C TRP A 284 40.35 18.70 -11.74
N TYR A 285 41.36 17.84 -11.84
CA TYR A 285 42.75 18.24 -12.05
C TYR A 285 43.11 18.34 -13.53
N GLN A 286 42.55 17.47 -14.36
CA GLN A 286 42.84 17.34 -15.79
C GLN A 286 42.03 18.35 -16.62
N ARG A 287 40.76 18.54 -16.29
CA ARG A 287 39.78 19.34 -17.05
C ARG A 287 38.88 20.15 -16.13
N ARG A 288 39.50 20.99 -15.30
CA ARG A 288 38.86 21.75 -14.21
C ARG A 288 37.55 22.46 -14.62
N ILE A 289 37.54 23.18 -15.75
CA ILE A 289 36.36 23.92 -16.20
C ILE A 289 35.19 22.95 -16.47
N LEU A 290 35.46 21.87 -17.21
CA LEU A 290 34.45 20.86 -17.50
C LEU A 290 33.92 20.18 -16.23
N GLY A 291 34.82 19.77 -15.32
CA GLY A 291 34.43 19.15 -14.06
C GLY A 291 33.54 20.08 -13.21
N PHE A 292 33.90 21.36 -13.12
CA PHE A 292 33.08 22.36 -12.43
C PHE A 292 31.71 22.57 -13.11
N SER A 293 31.68 22.65 -14.44
CA SER A 293 30.42 22.79 -15.21
C SER A 293 29.49 21.59 -14.99
N ILE A 294 30.00 20.36 -15.00
CA ILE A 294 29.20 19.15 -14.75
C ILE A 294 28.63 19.17 -13.34
N LEU A 295 29.46 19.43 -12.32
CA LEU A 295 29.00 19.45 -10.92
C LEU A 295 27.98 20.55 -10.67
N THR A 296 28.21 21.75 -11.18
CA THR A 296 27.27 22.85 -11.03
C THR A 296 25.95 22.51 -11.70
N THR A 297 25.99 21.97 -12.92
CA THR A 297 24.77 21.58 -13.67
C THR A 297 23.99 20.51 -12.92
N ILE A 298 24.64 19.43 -12.48
CA ILE A 298 23.93 18.31 -11.84
C ILE A 298 23.33 18.72 -10.49
N TRP A 299 24.01 19.55 -9.70
CA TRP A 299 23.49 20.03 -8.42
C TRP A 299 22.37 21.06 -8.61
N CYS A 300 22.47 21.97 -9.59
CA CYS A 300 21.37 22.87 -9.94
C CYS A 300 20.10 22.10 -10.36
N LEU A 301 20.25 21.06 -11.20
CA LEU A 301 19.13 20.20 -11.58
C LEU A 301 18.60 19.40 -10.39
N ALA A 302 19.47 18.98 -9.46
CA ALA A 302 19.03 18.31 -8.23
C ALA A 302 18.19 19.24 -7.35
N PHE A 303 18.61 20.50 -7.16
CA PHE A 303 17.81 21.49 -6.43
C PHE A 303 16.47 21.77 -7.11
N LEU A 304 16.44 21.84 -8.44
CA LEU A 304 15.19 21.93 -9.20
C LEU A 304 14.29 20.70 -8.95
N GLY A 305 14.86 19.49 -8.97
CA GLY A 305 14.14 18.26 -8.68
C GLY A 305 13.58 18.20 -7.25
N ILE A 306 14.36 18.65 -6.26
CA ILE A 306 13.93 18.79 -4.86
C ILE A 306 12.77 19.78 -4.76
N PHE A 307 12.89 20.95 -5.40
CA PHE A 307 11.84 21.96 -5.42
C PHE A 307 10.53 21.40 -5.98
N LEU A 308 10.58 20.69 -7.11
CA LEU A 308 9.43 20.01 -7.73
C LEU A 308 8.87 18.85 -6.89
N SER A 309 9.66 18.29 -5.98
CA SER A 309 9.29 17.14 -5.13
C SER A 309 8.78 17.54 -3.74
N SER A 310 9.14 18.74 -3.27
CA SER A 310 8.84 19.26 -1.93
C SER A 310 7.33 19.46 -1.65
N GLY A 311 6.49 19.43 -2.68
CA GLY A 311 5.04 19.62 -2.55
C GLY A 311 4.60 21.08 -2.43
N PHE A 312 5.50 22.04 -2.64
CA PHE A 312 5.20 23.47 -2.62
C PHE A 312 4.27 23.90 -3.76
N LEU A 313 4.29 23.18 -4.87
CA LEU A 313 3.38 23.33 -6.00
C LEU A 313 2.34 22.20 -5.92
N GLU A 314 1.05 22.52 -5.74
CA GLU A 314 -0.07 21.56 -5.76
C GLU A 314 -0.33 20.95 -7.17
N LEU A 315 0.70 20.77 -7.99
CA LEU A 315 0.65 20.24 -9.35
C LEU A 315 0.74 18.70 -9.33
N HIS A 316 -0.24 18.05 -8.72
CA HIS A 316 -0.17 16.63 -8.34
C HIS A 316 0.02 15.62 -9.50
N THR A 317 -0.44 15.91 -10.71
CA THR A 317 -0.43 14.95 -11.85
C THR A 317 0.68 15.25 -12.86
N PHE A 318 0.91 16.53 -13.20
CA PHE A 318 1.96 16.94 -14.15
C PHE A 318 3.37 16.79 -13.56
N SER A 319 3.49 16.84 -12.22
CA SER A 319 4.78 16.73 -11.50
C SER A 319 5.40 15.32 -11.56
N ASN A 320 4.61 14.24 -11.53
CA ASN A 320 5.19 12.87 -11.47
C ASN A 320 6.02 12.53 -12.71
N THR A 321 5.46 12.77 -13.91
CA THR A 321 6.16 12.51 -15.17
C THR A 321 7.37 13.43 -15.33
N LEU A 322 7.21 14.72 -15.01
CA LEU A 322 8.30 15.68 -15.07
C LEU A 322 9.49 15.28 -14.16
N ARG A 323 9.21 14.81 -12.94
CA ARG A 323 10.26 14.32 -12.02
C ARG A 323 10.99 13.10 -12.57
N VAL A 324 10.26 12.13 -13.14
CA VAL A 324 10.88 10.95 -13.77
C VAL A 324 11.73 11.37 -14.95
N LEU A 325 11.22 12.23 -15.84
CA LEU A 325 11.97 12.74 -16.99
C LEU A 325 13.23 13.50 -16.55
N LEU A 326 13.12 14.37 -15.54
CA LEU A 326 14.25 15.11 -15.01
C LEU A 326 15.30 14.17 -14.40
N ALA A 327 14.89 13.17 -13.62
CA ALA A 327 15.80 12.19 -13.03
C ALA A 327 16.52 11.36 -14.11
N VAL A 328 15.80 10.90 -15.13
CA VAL A 328 16.39 10.19 -16.29
C VAL A 328 17.36 11.10 -17.03
N PHE A 329 16.95 12.33 -17.34
CA PHE A 329 17.79 13.30 -18.01
C PHE A 329 19.10 13.54 -17.23
N MET A 330 19.00 13.80 -15.92
CA MET A 330 20.15 13.94 -15.03
C MET A 330 21.03 12.70 -15.03
N GLY A 331 20.45 11.50 -14.94
CA GLY A 331 21.18 10.24 -14.93
C GLY A 331 22.01 10.02 -16.20
N TRP A 332 21.49 10.41 -17.35
CA TRP A 332 22.14 10.20 -18.65
C TRP A 332 23.01 11.36 -19.15
N LEU A 333 23.13 12.46 -18.40
CA LEU A 333 24.01 13.59 -18.76
C LEU A 333 25.47 13.16 -19.01
N VAL A 334 25.93 12.10 -18.33
CA VAL A 334 27.25 11.47 -18.53
C VAL A 334 27.52 11.06 -19.99
N LEU A 335 26.48 10.76 -20.78
CA LEU A 335 26.66 10.41 -22.20
C LEU A 335 27.14 11.59 -23.05
N GLY A 336 26.69 12.81 -22.70
CA GLY A 336 27.12 14.04 -23.39
C GLY A 336 28.62 14.30 -23.25
N THR A 337 29.26 13.76 -22.21
CA THR A 337 30.71 13.87 -21.96
C THR A 337 31.43 12.52 -22.09
N SER A 338 30.76 11.49 -22.63
CA SER A 338 31.27 10.10 -22.66
C SER A 338 32.61 9.94 -23.36
N LYS A 339 32.87 10.69 -24.45
CA LYS A 339 34.16 10.65 -25.14
C LYS A 339 35.30 11.07 -24.22
N ILE A 340 35.15 12.24 -23.59
CA ILE A 340 36.13 12.81 -22.66
C ILE A 340 36.29 11.90 -21.45
N LEU A 341 35.19 11.40 -20.90
CA LEU A 341 35.22 10.51 -19.75
C LEU A 341 35.95 9.19 -20.04
N ARG A 342 35.83 8.62 -21.24
CA ARG A 342 36.59 7.42 -21.64
C ARG A 342 38.08 7.68 -21.84
N GLU A 343 38.49 8.93 -22.09
CA GLU A 343 39.91 9.32 -22.17
C GLU A 343 40.52 9.47 -20.75
N GLU A 344 39.73 9.96 -19.79
CA GLU A 344 40.22 10.30 -18.44
C GLU A 344 39.96 9.21 -17.39
N MET A 345 39.06 8.26 -17.64
CA MET A 345 38.72 7.16 -16.71
C MET A 345 38.98 5.78 -17.32
N PRO A 346 39.36 4.77 -16.50
CA PRO A 346 39.48 3.39 -16.96
C PRO A 346 38.17 2.89 -17.62
N SER A 347 38.27 2.21 -18.76
CA SER A 347 37.07 1.77 -19.50
C SER A 347 36.15 0.88 -18.65
N ALA A 348 36.71 0.03 -17.79
CA ALA A 348 35.94 -0.79 -16.88
C ALA A 348 35.11 0.03 -15.87
N CYS A 349 35.64 1.16 -15.36
CA CYS A 349 34.90 2.10 -14.52
C CYS A 349 33.69 2.68 -15.28
N PHE A 350 33.90 3.10 -16.52
CA PHE A 350 32.84 3.64 -17.38
C PHE A 350 31.71 2.62 -17.58
N TYR A 351 32.04 1.35 -17.84
CA TYR A 351 31.04 0.30 -18.03
C TYR A 351 30.26 -0.03 -16.76
N TRP A 352 30.89 0.01 -15.57
CA TRP A 352 30.14 -0.12 -14.31
C TRP A 352 29.11 1.00 -14.12
N VAL A 353 29.50 2.25 -14.39
CA VAL A 353 28.59 3.40 -14.33
C VAL A 353 27.47 3.28 -15.37
N LEU A 354 27.80 2.88 -16.60
CA LEU A 354 26.83 2.69 -17.67
C LEU A 354 25.81 1.59 -17.33
N THR A 355 26.28 0.44 -16.86
CA THR A 355 25.41 -0.68 -16.44
C THR A 355 24.53 -0.28 -15.26
N GLY A 356 25.05 0.52 -14.31
CA GLY A 356 24.25 1.10 -13.23
C GLY A 356 23.11 1.98 -13.76
N GLY A 357 23.40 2.88 -14.72
CA GLY A 357 22.40 3.71 -15.39
C GLY A 357 21.34 2.92 -16.16
N ILE A 358 21.74 1.80 -16.79
CA ILE A 358 20.80 0.87 -17.46
C ILE A 358 19.87 0.24 -16.43
N PHE A 359 20.38 -0.28 -15.31
CA PHE A 359 19.54 -0.85 -14.25
C PHE A 359 18.52 0.15 -13.70
N TYR A 360 18.93 1.39 -13.44
CA TYR A 360 18.00 2.45 -13.03
C TYR A 360 16.91 2.71 -14.08
N THR A 361 17.25 2.69 -15.36
CA THR A 361 16.30 2.96 -16.45
C THR A 361 15.33 1.80 -16.65
N VAL A 362 15.82 0.55 -16.63
CA VAL A 362 14.99 -0.67 -16.72
C VAL A 362 14.02 -0.80 -15.56
N GLY A 363 14.36 -0.23 -14.40
CA GLY A 363 13.46 -0.14 -13.25
C GLY A 363 12.18 0.68 -13.51
N ILE A 364 12.22 1.70 -14.37
CA ILE A 364 11.14 2.70 -14.50
C ILE A 364 9.77 2.09 -14.88
N PRO A 365 9.68 1.16 -15.85
CA PRO A 365 8.43 0.44 -16.12
C PRO A 365 7.84 -0.26 -14.89
N PHE A 366 8.69 -0.81 -14.02
CA PHE A 366 8.28 -1.45 -12.76
C PHE A 366 7.78 -0.43 -11.75
N TYR A 367 8.42 0.73 -11.64
CA TYR A 367 7.92 1.85 -10.83
C TYR A 367 6.53 2.30 -11.25
N ILE A 368 6.31 2.51 -12.56
CA ILE A 368 5.01 2.96 -13.11
C ILE A 368 3.92 1.92 -12.81
N LYS A 369 4.20 0.63 -13.05
CA LYS A 369 3.26 -0.46 -12.75
C LYS A 369 3.09 -0.68 -11.24
N GLY A 370 4.12 -0.40 -10.46
CA GLY A 370 4.17 -0.51 -9.00
C GLY A 370 3.15 0.37 -8.29
N GLN A 371 2.70 1.46 -8.92
CA GLN A 371 1.61 2.28 -8.40
C GLN A 371 0.27 1.54 -8.27
N LYS A 372 0.11 0.40 -8.98
CA LYS A 372 -1.11 -0.41 -8.97
C LYS A 372 -0.90 -1.79 -8.33
N ILE A 373 0.32 -2.32 -8.36
CA ILE A 373 0.63 -3.70 -8.00
C ILE A 373 1.92 -3.71 -7.18
N THR A 374 1.81 -4.10 -5.91
CA THR A 374 2.91 -4.14 -4.94
C THR A 374 4.13 -4.91 -5.42
N LEU A 375 3.93 -6.07 -6.06
CA LEU A 375 5.05 -6.89 -6.53
C LEU A 375 5.93 -6.15 -7.54
N TYR A 376 5.34 -5.34 -8.42
CA TYR A 376 6.12 -4.52 -9.35
C TYR A 376 6.87 -3.39 -8.63
N HIS A 377 6.36 -2.91 -7.49
CA HIS A 377 7.07 -1.94 -6.65
C HIS A 377 8.30 -2.57 -5.98
N VAL A 378 8.17 -3.80 -5.47
CA VAL A 378 9.32 -4.58 -4.96
C VAL A 378 10.36 -4.81 -6.05
N LEU A 379 9.95 -5.20 -7.26
CA LEU A 379 10.86 -5.37 -8.39
C LEU A 379 11.59 -4.07 -8.73
N TRP A 380 10.91 -2.93 -8.68
CA TRP A 380 11.52 -1.62 -8.84
C TRP A 380 12.67 -1.39 -7.83
N HIS A 381 12.48 -1.77 -6.56
CA HIS A 381 13.52 -1.64 -5.55
C HIS A 381 14.74 -2.52 -5.84
N LEU A 382 14.53 -3.74 -6.34
CA LEU A 382 15.64 -4.63 -6.72
C LEU A 382 16.49 -4.04 -7.85
N TRP A 383 15.86 -3.45 -8.88
CA TRP A 383 16.59 -2.78 -9.97
C TRP A 383 17.37 -1.55 -9.47
N LEU A 384 16.79 -0.74 -8.58
CA LEU A 384 17.49 0.37 -7.91
C LEU A 384 18.71 -0.12 -7.14
N MET A 385 18.57 -1.20 -6.37
CA MET A 385 19.68 -1.78 -5.60
C MET A 385 20.79 -2.31 -6.50
N MET A 386 20.46 -2.99 -7.60
CA MET A 386 21.45 -3.45 -8.58
C MET A 386 22.22 -2.26 -9.19
N GLY A 387 21.51 -1.18 -9.54
CA GLY A 387 22.14 0.06 -9.99
C GLY A 387 23.10 0.63 -8.94
N ALA A 388 22.65 0.73 -7.70
CA ALA A 388 23.47 1.22 -6.58
C ALA A 388 24.72 0.35 -6.35
N CYS A 389 24.60 -0.98 -6.46
CA CYS A 389 25.74 -1.91 -6.38
C CYS A 389 26.77 -1.65 -7.48
N CYS A 390 26.35 -1.42 -8.73
CA CYS A 390 27.28 -1.07 -9.81
C CYS A 390 28.05 0.22 -9.53
N HIS A 391 27.36 1.27 -9.06
CA HIS A 391 28.02 2.52 -8.68
C HIS A 391 28.95 2.35 -7.47
N TYR A 392 28.56 1.53 -6.49
CA TYR A 392 29.39 1.22 -5.33
C TYR A 392 30.71 0.56 -5.77
N VAL A 393 30.63 -0.48 -6.62
CA VAL A 393 31.82 -1.17 -7.15
C VAL A 393 32.70 -0.20 -7.94
N ALA A 394 32.10 0.67 -8.75
CA ALA A 394 32.85 1.69 -9.49
C ALA A 394 33.61 2.65 -8.56
N VAL A 395 32.97 3.12 -7.49
CA VAL A 395 33.61 4.01 -6.50
C VAL A 395 34.70 3.26 -5.71
N ASP A 396 34.40 2.07 -5.19
CA ASP A 396 35.31 1.29 -4.36
C ASP A 396 36.60 0.89 -5.10
N GLN A 397 36.47 0.48 -6.37
CA GLN A 397 37.57 -0.07 -7.14
C GLN A 397 38.34 0.99 -7.94
N TYR A 398 37.70 2.05 -8.42
CA TYR A 398 38.34 3.01 -9.34
C TYR A 398 38.50 4.40 -8.76
N VAL A 399 37.65 4.82 -7.82
CA VAL A 399 37.84 6.12 -7.13
C VAL A 399 38.75 5.95 -5.91
N LEU A 400 38.53 4.89 -5.12
CA LEU A 400 39.33 4.56 -3.93
C LEU A 400 40.47 3.58 -4.19
N GLY A 401 40.43 2.81 -5.29
CA GLY A 401 41.51 1.90 -5.62
C GLY A 401 42.77 2.68 -6.00
N PRO A 402 43.96 2.26 -5.52
CA PRO A 402 45.19 2.71 -6.18
C PRO A 402 45.06 2.23 -7.62
N PHE A 403 45.29 3.12 -8.60
CA PHE A 403 45.35 2.70 -10.00
C PHE A 403 46.26 1.47 -10.07
N LEU A 404 45.67 0.29 -10.31
CA LEU A 404 46.45 -0.89 -10.61
C LEU A 404 47.11 -0.56 -11.93
N THR A 405 48.36 -0.13 -11.81
CA THR A 405 49.33 -0.04 -12.88
C THR A 405 49.38 -1.41 -13.56
N SER A 406 48.79 -1.49 -14.74
CA SER A 406 49.14 -2.48 -15.75
C SER A 406 49.38 -1.74 -17.05
#